data_AF-Q2CKE4-F1
#
_entry.id   AF-Q2CKE4-F1
#
_cell.length_a   1.000
_cell.length_b   1.000
_cell.length_c   1.000
_cell.angle_alpha   90.00
_cell.angle_beta   90.00
_cell.angle_gamma   90.00
#
_symmetry.space_group_name_H-M   'P 1'
#
loop_
_entity.id
_entity.type
_entity.pdbx_description
1 polymer ?
#
loop_
_entity_poly.entity_id
_entity_poly.type
_entity_poly.pdbx_seq_one_letter_code
_entity_poly.pdbx_strand_id
1 'polypeptide(L)'
;MKVAAALAALIGVAACEDGVLEPHELELQNIRRISQVTYQEVPFAAGALHIVAPDGDRMRTYKLVPCHGGERICAGSAHGRAGTMLQGQEYLAVSGAYHNTTFYLSPGGDGFLRQGHREVPLAWATVTPH
;
A
#
# COMPACT_ATOMS: atom_id res chain seq x y z
N MET A 1 17.24 -2.45 67.59
CA MET A 1 17.86 -2.30 66.26
C MET A 1 18.40 -3.64 65.77
N LYS A 2 17.71 -4.30 64.84
CA LYS A 2 18.26 -5.29 63.91
C LYS A 2 17.45 -5.17 62.62
N VAL A 3 18.14 -4.81 61.53
CA VAL A 3 17.60 -4.72 60.18
C VAL A 3 17.66 -6.11 59.56
N ALA A 4 16.56 -6.59 58.98
CA ALA A 4 16.52 -7.72 58.05
C ALA A 4 15.34 -7.44 57.10
N ALA A 5 15.63 -6.94 55.90
CA ALA A 5 15.89 -7.71 54.68
C ALA A 5 14.58 -7.94 53.89
N ALA A 6 14.59 -7.36 52.69
CA ALA A 6 13.54 -7.30 51.70
C ALA A 6 13.07 -8.68 51.21
N LEU A 7 11.82 -8.75 50.73
CA LEU A 7 11.47 -9.64 49.64
C LEU A 7 10.50 -8.97 48.66
N ALA A 8 10.88 -9.09 47.39
CA ALA A 8 10.31 -8.48 46.21
C ALA A 8 8.85 -8.90 45.93
N ALA A 9 8.05 -7.94 45.49
CA ALA A 9 6.86 -8.19 44.70
C ALA A 9 6.92 -7.27 43.47
N LEU A 10 7.52 -7.78 42.39
CA LEU A 10 7.52 -7.19 41.06
C LEU A 10 6.10 -7.27 40.50
N ILE A 11 5.32 -6.20 40.69
CA ILE A 11 4.10 -5.97 39.93
C ILE A 11 4.53 -5.27 38.63
N GLY A 12 4.87 -6.08 37.63
CA GLY A 12 5.13 -5.61 36.27
C GLY A 12 3.82 -5.41 35.53
N VAL A 13 3.15 -4.29 35.77
CA VAL A 13 2.02 -3.82 34.93
C VAL A 13 2.23 -2.35 34.58
N ALA A 14 2.83 -2.10 33.42
CA ALA A 14 2.75 -0.86 32.66
C ALA A 14 3.17 -1.24 31.23
N ALA A 15 2.23 -1.58 30.35
CA ALA A 15 1.40 -0.68 29.54
C ALA A 15 1.94 -0.73 28.10
N CYS A 16 1.13 -1.21 27.16
CA CYS A 16 1.33 -0.92 25.75
C CYS A 16 1.32 0.60 25.63
N GLU A 17 2.50 1.20 25.52
CA GLU A 17 2.61 2.61 25.20
C GLU A 17 2.12 2.73 23.76
N ASP A 18 0.96 3.37 23.57
CA ASP A 18 0.64 4.04 22.32
C ASP A 18 1.73 5.07 22.09
N GLY A 19 2.84 4.62 21.50
CA GLY A 19 4.04 5.40 21.29
C GLY A 19 3.68 6.58 20.39
N VAL A 20 3.51 7.75 21.00
CA VAL A 20 3.63 9.01 20.28
C VAL A 20 5.05 9.02 19.77
N LEU A 21 5.22 8.75 18.47
CA LEU A 21 6.53 8.77 17.82
C LEU A 21 7.20 10.10 18.15
N GLU A 22 8.41 10.03 18.69
CA GLU A 22 9.19 11.22 18.99
C GLU A 22 9.43 11.99 17.68
N PRO A 23 9.53 13.33 17.69
CA PRO A 23 9.68 14.13 16.47
C PRO A 23 10.82 13.66 15.54
N HIS A 24 11.90 13.14 16.11
CA HIS A 24 13.04 12.58 15.39
C HIS A 24 12.70 11.27 14.65
N GLU A 25 11.81 10.44 15.19
CA GLU A 25 11.36 9.20 14.54
C GLU A 25 10.41 9.49 13.37
N LEU A 26 9.53 10.49 13.52
CA LEU A 26 8.69 11.01 12.44
C LEU A 26 9.55 11.57 11.29
N GLU A 27 10.61 12.30 11.62
CA GLU A 27 11.55 12.83 10.64
C GLU A 27 12.29 11.72 9.89
N LEU A 28 12.79 10.69 10.60
CA LEU A 28 13.42 9.51 10.00
C LEU A 28 12.46 8.73 9.08
N GLN A 29 11.21 8.53 9.49
CA GLN A 29 10.19 7.89 8.65
C GLN A 29 9.91 8.71 7.38
N ASN A 30 9.84 10.03 7.50
CA ASN A 30 9.67 10.93 6.36
C ASN A 30 10.87 10.90 5.41
N ILE A 31 12.11 10.94 5.93
CA ILE A 31 13.34 10.85 5.13
C ILE A 31 13.42 9.52 4.38
N ARG A 32 13.09 8.40 5.04
CA ARG A 32 13.03 7.08 4.38
C ARG A 32 11.99 7.07 3.26
N ARG A 33 10.79 7.60 3.51
CA ARG A 33 9.72 7.71 2.51
C ARG A 33 10.17 8.53 1.31
N ILE A 34 10.74 9.72 1.52
CA ILE A 34 11.22 10.60 0.45
C ILE A 34 12.31 9.91 -0.38
N SER A 35 13.25 9.23 0.29
CA SER A 35 14.34 8.51 -0.36
C SER A 35 13.83 7.33 -1.21
N GLN A 36 12.84 6.56 -0.71
CA GLN A 36 12.22 5.47 -1.46
C GLN A 36 11.45 5.98 -2.68
N VAL A 37 10.68 7.05 -2.52
CA VAL A 37 9.94 7.70 -3.63
C VAL A 37 10.88 8.23 -4.72
N THR A 38 12.13 8.59 -4.39
CA THR A 38 13.07 9.18 -5.36
C THR A 38 13.61 8.14 -6.36
N TYR A 39 13.68 6.86 -5.99
CA TYR A 39 14.27 5.81 -6.84
C TYR A 39 13.27 4.73 -7.28
N GLN A 40 12.08 4.65 -6.68
CA GLN A 40 11.06 3.68 -7.03
C GLN A 40 10.04 4.26 -7.99
N GLU A 41 9.56 3.44 -8.92
CA GLU A 41 8.47 3.82 -9.81
C GLU A 41 7.20 4.06 -8.99
N VAL A 42 6.63 5.27 -9.08
CA VAL A 42 5.39 5.64 -8.39
C VAL A 42 4.19 5.24 -9.26
N PRO A 43 3.17 4.55 -8.71
CA PRO A 43 1.98 4.18 -9.47
C PRO A 43 1.37 5.38 -10.21
N PHE A 44 1.06 5.18 -11.48
CA PHE A 44 0.48 6.17 -12.40
C PHE A 44 1.31 7.41 -12.72
N ALA A 45 2.53 7.56 -12.19
CA ALA A 45 3.39 8.72 -12.48
C ALA A 45 3.73 8.84 -13.98
N ALA A 46 3.88 7.70 -14.69
CA ALA A 46 4.06 7.67 -16.14
C ALA A 46 2.79 7.24 -16.92
N GLY A 47 1.61 7.29 -16.29
CA GLY A 47 0.32 7.04 -16.94
C GLY A 47 -0.30 5.69 -16.62
N ALA A 48 -0.88 5.02 -17.62
CA ALA A 48 -1.62 3.78 -17.41
C ALA A 48 -0.72 2.65 -16.89
N LEU A 49 -1.29 1.72 -16.14
CA LEU A 49 -0.60 0.55 -15.61
C LEU A 49 -1.14 -0.74 -16.21
N HIS A 50 -0.25 -1.69 -16.47
CA HIS A 50 -0.56 -3.11 -16.61
C HIS A 50 -0.30 -3.82 -15.29
N ILE A 51 -1.23 -4.69 -14.88
CA ILE A 51 -1.15 -5.47 -13.65
C ILE A 51 -1.24 -6.94 -14.02
N VAL A 52 -0.41 -7.77 -13.38
CA VAL A 52 -0.45 -9.22 -13.50
C VAL A 52 -0.55 -9.83 -12.11
N ALA A 53 -1.44 -10.79 -11.92
CA ALA A 53 -1.61 -11.48 -10.65
C ALA A 53 -2.08 -12.93 -10.84
N PRO A 54 -1.80 -13.83 -9.89
CA PRO A 54 -2.29 -15.21 -9.93
C PRO A 54 -3.82 -15.30 -9.81
N ASP A 55 -4.41 -16.25 -10.54
CA ASP A 55 -5.82 -16.65 -10.50
C ASP A 55 -5.91 -18.19 -10.60
N GLY A 56 -5.71 -18.84 -9.46
CA GLY A 56 -5.49 -20.30 -9.42
C GLY A 56 -4.16 -20.65 -10.08
N ASP A 57 -4.18 -21.58 -11.04
CA ASP A 57 -3.00 -22.00 -11.81
C ASP A 57 -2.74 -21.12 -13.05
N ARG A 58 -3.48 -20.02 -13.21
CA ARG A 58 -3.36 -19.09 -14.33
C ARG A 58 -2.90 -17.73 -13.86
N MET A 59 -2.39 -16.94 -14.79
CA MET A 59 -2.15 -15.52 -14.58
C MET A 59 -3.30 -14.72 -15.17
N ARG A 60 -3.76 -13.72 -14.42
CA ARG A 60 -4.77 -12.76 -14.88
C ARG A 60 -4.12 -11.39 -15.03
N THR A 61 -4.49 -10.70 -16.09
CA THR A 61 -3.98 -9.36 -16.40
C THR A 61 -5.08 -8.32 -16.25
N TYR A 62 -4.73 -7.14 -15.74
CA TYR A 62 -5.59 -5.98 -15.67
C TYR A 62 -4.90 -4.77 -16.27
N LYS A 63 -5.69 -3.75 -16.59
CA LYS A 63 -5.19 -2.45 -17.01
C LYS A 63 -5.93 -1.36 -16.27
N LEU A 64 -5.19 -0.46 -15.64
CA LEU A 64 -5.72 0.70 -14.92
C LEU A 64 -5.27 1.96 -15.63
N VAL A 65 -6.21 2.84 -15.94
CA VAL A 65 -5.96 4.02 -16.78
C VAL A 65 -6.46 5.27 -16.04
N PRO A 66 -5.61 6.27 -15.77
CA PRO A 66 -6.09 7.57 -15.31
C PRO A 66 -7.14 8.13 -16.27
N CYS A 67 -8.28 8.54 -15.75
CA CYS A 67 -9.43 9.01 -16.52
C CYS A 67 -10.13 10.16 -15.80
N HIS A 68 -11.14 10.76 -16.45
CA HIS A 68 -11.83 11.96 -15.93
C HIS A 68 -10.83 13.08 -15.53
N GLY A 69 -9.90 13.41 -16.43
CA GLY A 69 -8.87 14.43 -16.15
C GLY A 69 -7.83 14.02 -15.11
N GLY A 70 -7.78 12.73 -14.71
CA GLY A 70 -6.84 12.21 -13.72
C GLY A 70 -7.42 12.03 -12.32
N GLU A 71 -8.68 12.40 -12.10
CA GLU A 71 -9.34 12.29 -10.78
C GLU A 71 -9.85 10.88 -10.45
N ARG A 72 -9.87 9.99 -11.44
CA ARG A 72 -10.40 8.62 -11.36
C ARG A 72 -9.44 7.65 -12.06
N ILE A 73 -9.56 6.38 -11.70
CA ILE A 73 -8.83 5.30 -12.37
C ILE A 73 -9.85 4.36 -13.02
N CYS A 74 -9.81 4.24 -14.34
CA CYS A 74 -10.74 3.44 -15.12
C CYS A 74 -10.15 2.07 -15.51
N ALA A 75 -11.01 1.07 -15.61
CA ALA A 75 -10.63 -0.28 -16.05
C ALA A 75 -10.43 -0.37 -17.58
N GLY A 76 -9.29 -0.89 -18.02
CA GLY A 76 -9.00 -1.20 -19.43
C GLY A 76 -8.68 0.00 -20.32
N SER A 77 -9.48 1.07 -20.23
CA SER A 77 -9.34 2.29 -21.03
C SER A 77 -9.85 3.52 -20.27
N ALA A 78 -9.62 4.71 -20.80
CA ALA A 78 -10.13 5.96 -20.24
C ALA A 78 -11.67 6.06 -20.20
N HIS A 79 -12.38 5.20 -20.95
CA HIS A 79 -13.85 5.12 -20.98
C HIS A 79 -14.39 3.91 -20.19
N GLY A 80 -13.51 3.17 -19.52
CA GLY A 80 -13.90 2.02 -18.73
C GLY A 80 -14.67 2.38 -17.46
N ARG A 81 -15.06 1.36 -16.70
CA ARG A 81 -15.66 1.58 -15.37
C ARG A 81 -14.68 2.37 -14.50
N ALA A 82 -15.13 3.53 -14.02
CA ALA A 82 -14.37 4.38 -13.13
C ALA A 82 -14.36 3.81 -11.72
N GLY A 83 -13.16 3.67 -11.18
CA GLY A 83 -12.88 3.40 -9.78
C GLY A 83 -12.37 4.65 -9.05
N THR A 84 -12.20 4.51 -7.75
CA THR A 84 -11.67 5.54 -6.86
C THR A 84 -10.30 5.16 -6.34
N MET A 85 -9.52 6.16 -6.00
CA MET A 85 -8.16 6.04 -5.49
C MET A 85 -8.11 6.55 -4.04
N LEU A 86 -7.40 5.82 -3.18
CA LEU A 86 -7.10 6.22 -1.82
C LEU A 86 -5.60 6.09 -1.59
N GLN A 87 -4.93 7.20 -1.30
CA GLN A 87 -3.52 7.23 -0.96
C GLN A 87 -3.32 6.79 0.49
N GLY A 88 -2.69 5.64 0.70
CA GLY A 88 -2.21 5.19 2.00
C GLY A 88 -0.74 5.53 2.22
N GLN A 89 -0.21 5.11 3.37
CA GLN A 89 1.21 5.28 3.71
C GLN A 89 2.12 4.37 2.88
N GLU A 90 1.69 3.12 2.66
CA GLU A 90 2.49 2.08 1.98
C GLU A 90 1.99 1.79 0.57
N TYR A 91 0.70 1.97 0.33
CA TYR A 91 0.05 1.59 -0.93
C TYR A 91 -0.85 2.70 -1.44
N LEU A 92 -0.96 2.77 -2.77
CA LEU A 92 -2.06 3.41 -3.45
C LEU A 92 -3.18 2.38 -3.68
N ALA A 93 -4.33 2.57 -3.06
CA ALA A 93 -5.46 1.66 -3.20
C ALA A 93 -6.40 2.13 -4.34
N VAL A 94 -6.69 1.26 -5.29
CA VAL A 94 -7.66 1.49 -6.38
C VAL A 94 -8.80 0.49 -6.25
N SER A 95 -10.03 0.99 -6.07
CA SER A 95 -11.23 0.16 -5.92
C SER A 95 -12.32 0.57 -6.91
N GLY A 96 -13.25 -0.35 -7.21
CA GLY A 96 -14.43 -0.06 -8.03
C GLY A 96 -14.22 -0.13 -9.56
N ALA A 97 -12.96 -0.05 -10.04
CA ALA A 97 -12.66 -0.21 -11.47
C ALA A 97 -13.02 -1.61 -11.97
N TYR A 98 -12.71 -2.64 -11.18
CA TYR A 98 -13.09 -4.04 -11.44
C TYR A 98 -13.99 -4.56 -10.33
N HIS A 99 -14.96 -5.39 -10.69
CA HIS A 99 -15.95 -5.90 -9.73
C HIS A 99 -15.28 -6.68 -8.60
N ASN A 100 -15.67 -6.37 -7.35
CA ASN A 100 -15.16 -7.00 -6.13
C ASN A 100 -13.62 -7.10 -6.08
N THR A 101 -12.92 -6.14 -6.68
CA THR A 101 -11.45 -6.13 -6.73
C THR A 101 -10.94 -4.77 -6.28
N THR A 102 -10.01 -4.80 -5.33
CA THR A 102 -9.22 -3.63 -4.92
C THR A 102 -7.76 -3.93 -5.16
N PHE A 103 -7.05 -3.04 -5.83
CA PHE A 103 -5.62 -3.12 -6.07
C PHE A 103 -4.89 -2.27 -5.04
N TYR A 104 -3.88 -2.82 -4.40
CA TYR A 104 -2.99 -2.11 -3.48
C TYR A 104 -1.62 -2.07 -4.14
N LEU A 105 -1.28 -0.90 -4.67
CA LEU A 105 -0.09 -0.70 -5.49
C LEU A 105 1.00 -0.08 -4.63
N SER A 106 2.07 -0.83 -4.39
CA SER A 106 3.28 -0.33 -3.76
C SER A 106 4.13 0.40 -4.80
N PRO A 107 4.88 1.45 -4.43
CA PRO A 107 5.97 1.95 -5.27
C PRO A 107 6.95 0.84 -5.64
N GLY A 108 7.49 0.87 -6.87
CA GLY A 108 8.50 -0.08 -7.34
C GLY A 108 7.97 -1.29 -8.11
N GLY A 109 6.67 -1.33 -8.44
CA GLY A 109 6.13 -2.32 -9.38
C GLY A 109 5.47 -3.54 -8.75
N ASP A 110 5.22 -3.54 -7.45
CA ASP A 110 4.61 -4.67 -6.73
C ASP A 110 3.37 -4.28 -5.92
N GLY A 111 2.84 -5.25 -5.18
CA GLY A 111 1.73 -5.06 -4.25
C GLY A 111 0.85 -6.30 -4.15
N PHE A 112 -0.42 -6.10 -3.84
CA PHE A 112 -1.41 -7.17 -3.81
C PHE A 112 -2.77 -6.71 -4.33
N LEU A 113 -3.58 -7.64 -4.80
CA LEU A 113 -5.00 -7.39 -5.03
C LEU A 113 -5.82 -8.15 -4.00
N ARG A 114 -6.91 -7.52 -3.58
CA ARG A 114 -7.93 -8.12 -2.74
C ARG A 114 -9.18 -8.40 -3.56
N GLN A 115 -9.61 -9.65 -3.56
CA GLN A 115 -10.83 -10.14 -4.20
C GLN A 115 -11.73 -10.83 -3.18
N GLY A 116 -12.78 -10.13 -2.73
CA GLY A 116 -13.54 -10.56 -1.56
C GLY A 116 -12.63 -10.69 -0.33
N HIS A 117 -12.49 -11.92 0.18
CA HIS A 117 -11.64 -12.25 1.33
C HIS A 117 -10.24 -12.76 0.96
N ARG A 118 -9.92 -12.90 -0.34
CA ARG A 118 -8.64 -13.41 -0.80
C ARG A 118 -7.71 -12.26 -1.14
N GLU A 119 -6.48 -12.33 -0.65
CA GLU A 119 -5.40 -11.44 -1.05
C GLU A 119 -4.36 -12.26 -1.82
N VAL A 120 -3.94 -11.73 -2.97
CA VAL A 120 -2.89 -12.37 -3.79
C VAL A 120 -1.87 -11.33 -4.22
N PRO A 121 -0.58 -11.71 -4.29
CA PRO A 121 0.45 -10.81 -4.78
C PRO A 121 0.16 -10.41 -6.22
N LEU A 122 0.56 -9.19 -6.57
CA LEU A 122 0.54 -8.70 -7.94
C LEU A 122 1.89 -8.07 -8.29
N ALA A 123 2.13 -7.94 -9.58
CA ALA A 123 3.13 -7.05 -10.14
C ALA A 123 2.44 -6.05 -11.06
N TRP A 124 2.99 -4.84 -11.16
CA TRP A 124 2.53 -3.81 -12.07
C TRP A 124 3.69 -3.12 -12.77
N ALA A 125 3.42 -2.60 -13.97
CA ALA A 125 4.35 -1.78 -14.73
C ALA A 125 3.60 -0.73 -15.52
N THR A 126 4.24 0.41 -15.81
CA THR A 126 3.64 1.43 -16.67
C THR A 126 3.53 0.95 -18.12
N VAL A 127 2.46 1.39 -18.79
CA VAL A 127 2.27 1.14 -20.23
C VAL A 127 3.15 2.13 -20.99
N THR A 128 4.30 1.68 -21.48
CA THR A 128 5.14 2.47 -22.38
C THR A 128 4.43 2.63 -23.73
N PRO A 129 4.25 3.85 -24.24
CA PRO A 129 3.83 4.06 -25.62
C PRO A 129 4.96 3.61 -26.55
N HIS A 130 4.65 2.68 -27.45
CA HIS A 130 5.51 2.30 -28.58
C HIS A 130 5.34 3.29 -29.74
#